data_AF-A0AB37VRK6-F1
#
_entry.id   AF-A0AB37VRK6-F1
#
_cell.length_a   1.000
_cell.length_b   1.000
_cell.length_c   1.000
_cell.angle_alpha   90.00
_cell.angle_beta   90.00
_cell.angle_gamma   90.00
#
_symmetry.space_group_name_H-M   'P 1'
#
loop_
_entity.id
_entity.type
_entity.pdbx_description
1 polymer ?
#
loop_
_entity_poly.entity_id
_entity_poly.type
_entity_poly.pdbx_seq_one_letter_code
_entity_poly.pdbx_strand_id
1 'polypeptide(L)'
;MKKKQRQALIRQIITEQPIGTQEELLARLHEAGADVTQATISRDIREMKLIKSQNENKIVRYTLFNQPSVSLNEERLRTAIRREVLRIQSVQFMVIVLTERNGADVVTNWLDEVAYPEVVGTMAGVDTFIIICRSEEEAQRFAEKLEKMRE
;
A
#
# COMPACT_ATOMS: atom_id res chain seq x y z
N MET A 1 -18.73 21.69 2.23
CA MET A 1 -17.42 21.24 1.70
C MET A 1 -17.52 20.87 0.21
N LYS A 2 -16.48 21.14 -0.61
CA LYS A 2 -16.46 20.78 -2.05
C LYS A 2 -16.31 19.25 -2.26
N LYS A 3 -16.92 18.70 -3.31
CA LYS A 3 -16.93 17.25 -3.63
C LYS A 3 -15.54 16.62 -3.66
N LYS A 4 -14.57 17.21 -4.38
CA LYS A 4 -13.20 16.67 -4.49
C LYS A 4 -12.51 16.57 -3.11
N GLN A 5 -12.68 17.58 -2.27
CA GLN A 5 -12.16 17.61 -0.90
C GLN A 5 -12.84 16.56 -0.02
N ARG A 6 -14.16 16.41 -0.17
CA ARG A 6 -14.92 15.37 0.51
C ARG A 6 -14.46 13.96 0.17
N GLN A 7 -14.28 13.66 -1.10
CA GLN A 7 -13.85 12.34 -1.56
C GLN A 7 -12.42 12.03 -1.13
N ALA A 8 -11.55 13.04 -1.05
CA ALA A 8 -10.22 12.89 -0.44
C ALA A 8 -10.31 12.57 1.06
N LEU A 9 -11.20 13.25 1.79
CA LEU A 9 -11.43 12.98 3.21
C LEU A 9 -12.04 11.60 3.46
N ILE A 10 -13.01 11.18 2.64
CA ILE A 10 -13.58 9.82 2.67
C ILE A 10 -12.47 8.79 2.49
N ARG A 11 -11.58 8.99 1.51
CA ARG A 11 -10.44 8.10 1.26
C ARG A 11 -9.53 8.01 2.49
N GLN A 12 -9.18 9.14 3.09
CA GLN A 12 -8.33 9.17 4.27
C GLN A 12 -8.97 8.37 5.42
N ILE A 13 -10.24 8.63 5.72
CA ILE A 13 -10.96 7.98 6.83
C ILE A 13 -11.02 6.46 6.66
N ILE A 14 -11.37 5.94 5.47
CA ILE A 14 -11.48 4.49 5.25
C ILE A 14 -10.13 3.78 5.20
N THR A 15 -9.03 4.52 4.97
CA THR A 15 -7.66 3.98 5.02
C THR A 15 -7.14 3.92 6.46
N GLU A 16 -7.42 4.95 7.27
CA GLU A 16 -6.96 5.03 8.66
C GLU A 16 -7.79 4.17 9.62
N GLN A 17 -9.07 3.94 9.32
CA GLN A 17 -9.99 3.26 10.22
C GLN A 17 -10.87 2.23 9.49
N PRO A 18 -11.19 1.09 10.13
CA PRO A 18 -12.11 0.10 9.55
C PRO A 18 -13.55 0.61 9.64
N ILE A 19 -14.07 1.17 8.53
CA ILE A 19 -15.44 1.67 8.43
C ILE A 19 -16.29 0.70 7.61
N GLY A 20 -17.31 0.10 8.20
CA GLY A 20 -18.15 -0.94 7.58
C GLY A 20 -19.53 -0.45 7.13
N THR A 21 -19.98 0.68 7.67
CA THR A 21 -21.34 1.23 7.46
C THR A 21 -21.32 2.68 6.99
N GLN A 22 -22.42 3.13 6.37
CA GLN A 22 -22.52 4.51 5.89
C GLN A 22 -22.72 5.49 7.06
N GLU A 23 -23.38 5.02 8.12
CA GLU A 23 -23.60 5.73 9.36
C GLU A 23 -22.29 6.04 10.08
N GLU A 24 -21.39 5.05 10.17
CA GLU A 24 -20.02 5.25 10.68
C GLU A 24 -19.25 6.28 9.85
N LEU A 25 -19.28 6.15 8.52
CA LEU A 25 -18.60 7.08 7.63
C LEU A 25 -19.14 8.52 7.78
N LEU A 26 -20.46 8.66 7.92
CA LEU A 26 -21.11 9.95 8.14
C LEU A 26 -20.68 10.57 9.47
N ALA A 27 -20.69 9.80 10.55
CA ALA A 27 -20.23 10.28 11.86
C ALA A 27 -18.79 10.81 11.81
N ARG A 28 -17.87 10.05 11.17
CA ARG A 28 -16.47 10.47 11.01
C ARG A 28 -16.30 11.70 10.15
N LEU A 29 -17.10 11.84 9.11
CA LEU A 29 -17.08 13.04 8.28
C LEU A 29 -17.55 14.26 9.09
N HIS A 30 -18.61 14.14 9.89
CA HIS A 30 -19.05 15.21 10.77
C HIS A 30 -17.99 15.60 11.81
N GLU A 31 -17.32 14.62 12.44
CA GLU A 31 -16.19 14.86 13.34
C GLU A 31 -15.05 15.64 12.66
N ALA A 32 -14.80 15.36 11.39
CA ALA A 32 -13.80 16.04 10.57
C ALA A 32 -14.29 17.38 9.97
N GLY A 33 -15.44 17.91 10.42
CA GLY A 33 -15.98 19.20 9.98
C GLY A 33 -16.71 19.17 8.63
N ALA A 34 -17.03 17.98 8.12
CA ALA A 34 -17.79 17.80 6.88
C ALA A 34 -19.29 17.64 7.17
N ASP A 35 -20.05 18.70 6.99
CA ASP A 35 -21.52 18.64 7.06
C ASP A 35 -22.10 18.07 5.76
N VAL A 36 -22.50 16.80 5.77
CA VAL A 36 -22.92 16.03 4.59
C VAL A 36 -24.08 15.09 4.94
N THR A 37 -24.93 14.78 3.97
CA THR A 37 -26.07 13.87 4.17
C THR A 37 -25.72 12.44 3.75
N GLN A 38 -26.49 11.47 4.27
CA GLN A 38 -26.38 10.07 3.87
C GLN A 38 -26.55 9.88 2.35
N ALA A 39 -27.48 10.62 1.72
CA ALA A 39 -27.65 10.59 0.27
C ALA A 39 -26.41 11.09 -0.50
N THR A 40 -25.69 12.07 0.06
CA THR A 40 -24.45 12.60 -0.52
C THR A 40 -23.34 11.55 -0.44
N ILE A 41 -23.17 10.93 0.73
CA ILE A 41 -22.18 9.87 0.93
C ILE A 41 -22.49 8.65 0.05
N SER A 42 -23.75 8.25 -0.06
CA SER A 42 -24.18 7.14 -0.93
C SER A 42 -23.79 7.38 -2.39
N ARG A 43 -23.93 8.61 -2.88
CA ARG A 43 -23.46 9.00 -4.22
C ARG A 43 -21.94 8.95 -4.32
N ASP A 44 -21.21 9.50 -3.35
CA ASP A 44 -19.74 9.47 -3.36
C ASP A 44 -19.19 8.03 -3.29
N ILE A 45 -19.77 7.15 -2.47
CA ILE A 45 -19.43 5.71 -2.41
C ILE A 45 -19.52 5.07 -3.79
N ARG A 46 -20.61 5.33 -4.51
CA ARG A 46 -20.83 4.80 -5.88
C ARG A 46 -19.84 5.38 -6.88
N GLU A 47 -19.65 6.70 -6.87
CA GLU A 47 -18.74 7.39 -7.79
C GLU A 47 -17.27 7.03 -7.54
N MET A 48 -16.88 6.86 -6.28
CA MET A 48 -15.55 6.42 -5.87
C MET A 48 -15.35 4.91 -6.04
N LYS A 49 -16.40 4.17 -6.42
CA LYS A 49 -16.41 2.71 -6.56
C LYS A 49 -15.87 2.03 -5.30
N LEU A 50 -16.36 2.42 -4.12
CA LEU A 50 -16.00 1.72 -2.90
C LEU A 50 -16.72 0.36 -2.85
N ILE A 51 -15.97 -0.67 -2.50
CA ILE A 51 -16.47 -2.02 -2.24
C ILE A 51 -16.34 -2.35 -0.76
N LYS A 52 -17.08 -3.36 -0.30
CA LYS A 52 -16.88 -3.94 1.03
C LYS A 52 -15.89 -5.11 0.90
N SER A 53 -14.79 -5.05 1.62
CA SER A 53 -13.83 -6.14 1.75
C SER A 53 -13.80 -6.64 3.19
N GLN A 54 -13.51 -7.93 3.36
CA GLN A 54 -13.39 -8.55 4.67
C GLN A 54 -11.91 -8.86 4.94
N ASN A 55 -11.39 -8.40 6.08
CA ASN A 55 -10.04 -8.78 6.53
C ASN A 55 -10.07 -10.17 7.21
N GLU A 56 -8.89 -10.75 7.49
CA GLU A 56 -8.74 -12.09 8.10
C GLU A 56 -9.51 -12.26 9.41
N ASN A 57 -9.65 -11.19 10.19
CA ASN A 57 -10.43 -11.15 11.43
C ASN A 57 -11.96 -11.02 11.21
N LYS A 58 -12.46 -11.30 10.00
CA LYS A 58 -13.87 -11.19 9.59
C LYS A 58 -14.48 -9.77 9.66
N ILE A 59 -13.67 -8.74 9.89
CA ILE A 59 -14.12 -7.35 9.93
C ILE A 59 -14.39 -6.86 8.50
N VAL A 60 -15.62 -6.41 8.25
CA VAL A 60 -16.05 -5.86 6.96
C VAL A 60 -15.79 -4.36 6.93
N ARG A 61 -15.10 -3.86 5.92
CA ARG A 61 -14.80 -2.44 5.74
C ARG A 61 -14.90 -1.98 4.29
N TYR A 62 -15.13 -0.68 4.08
CA TYR A 62 -15.06 -0.05 2.77
C TYR A 62 -13.61 0.05 2.29
N THR A 63 -13.38 -0.32 1.04
CA THR A 63 -12.10 -0.18 0.32
C THR A 63 -12.35 0.30 -1.09
N LEU A 64 -11.35 0.94 -1.70
CA LEU A 64 -11.43 1.38 -3.10
C LEU A 64 -11.28 0.15 -4.01
N PHE A 65 -12.17 -0.02 -5.00
CA PHE A 65 -12.11 -1.13 -5.98
C PHE A 65 -10.76 -1.23 -6.71
N ASN A 66 -10.03 -0.11 -6.84
CA ASN A 66 -8.72 -0.02 -7.50
C ASN A 66 -7.53 0.06 -6.53
N GLN A 67 -7.74 -0.11 -5.23
CA GLN A 67 -6.63 -0.40 -4.33
C GLN A 67 -6.69 -1.89 -4.02
N PRO A 68 -5.82 -2.73 -4.64
CA PRO A 68 -5.36 -3.90 -3.90
C PRO A 68 -4.94 -3.36 -2.53
N SER A 69 -5.58 -3.83 -1.45
CA SER A 69 -5.35 -3.26 -0.12
C SER A 69 -3.85 -3.23 0.10
N VAL A 70 -3.26 -2.03 0.16
CA VAL A 70 -1.81 -1.84 0.25
C VAL A 70 -1.23 -2.73 1.37
N SER A 71 -2.01 -2.93 2.44
CA SER A 71 -1.73 -3.88 3.51
C SER A 71 -1.51 -5.34 3.09
N LEU A 72 -2.33 -5.89 2.18
CA LEU A 72 -2.23 -7.29 1.74
C LEU A 72 -1.03 -7.50 0.81
N ASN A 73 -0.80 -6.57 -0.11
CA ASN A 73 0.34 -6.65 -1.02
C ASN A 73 1.66 -6.42 -0.26
N GLU A 74 1.67 -5.53 0.73
CA GLU A 74 2.83 -5.32 1.61
C GLU A 74 3.09 -6.54 2.51
N GLU A 75 2.05 -7.25 2.95
CA GLU A 75 2.18 -8.52 3.69
C GLU A 75 2.71 -9.66 2.82
N ARG A 76 2.23 -9.76 1.56
CA ARG A 76 2.76 -10.72 0.59
C ARG A 76 4.20 -10.42 0.21
N LEU A 77 4.53 -9.15 0.03
CA LEU A 77 5.91 -8.70 -0.17
C LEU A 77 6.78 -9.09 1.02
N ARG A 78 6.34 -8.83 2.26
CA ARG A 78 7.06 -9.23 3.48
C ARG A 78 7.30 -10.74 3.50
N THR A 79 6.27 -11.53 3.20
CA THR A 79 6.38 -12.99 3.14
C THR A 79 7.38 -13.46 2.09
N ALA A 80 7.36 -12.85 0.90
CA ALA A 80 8.31 -13.13 -0.16
C ALA A 80 9.75 -12.75 0.24
N ILE A 81 9.94 -11.58 0.84
CA ILE A 81 11.24 -11.11 1.33
C ILE A 81 11.82 -12.09 2.36
N ARG A 82 11.04 -12.51 3.36
CA ARG A 82 11.50 -13.46 4.38
C ARG A 82 11.93 -14.80 3.81
N ARG A 83 11.26 -15.26 2.76
CA ARG A 83 11.51 -16.58 2.16
C ARG A 83 12.68 -16.56 1.17
N GLU A 84 12.75 -15.52 0.35
CA GLU A 84 13.63 -15.50 -0.81
C GLU A 84 14.89 -14.66 -0.58
N VAL A 85 14.88 -13.62 0.25
CA VAL A 85 15.98 -12.63 0.30
C VAL A 85 17.11 -13.08 1.22
N LEU A 86 18.31 -13.20 0.64
CA LEU A 86 19.54 -13.60 1.32
C LEU A 86 20.37 -12.40 1.79
N ARG A 87 20.47 -11.35 0.97
CA ARG A 87 21.28 -10.17 1.27
C ARG A 87 20.72 -8.92 0.64
N ILE A 88 20.85 -7.80 1.34
CA ILE A 88 20.46 -6.46 0.88
C ILE A 88 21.68 -5.55 1.02
N GLN A 89 21.99 -4.78 -0.02
CA GLN A 89 23.10 -3.84 -0.01
C GLN A 89 22.74 -2.56 -0.76
N SER A 90 22.92 -1.41 -0.11
CA SER A 90 22.80 -0.10 -0.76
C SER A 90 24.12 0.31 -1.42
N VAL A 91 24.01 0.90 -2.62
CA VAL A 91 25.12 1.52 -3.36
C VAL A 91 24.60 2.78 -4.04
N GLN A 92 24.94 3.95 -3.49
CA GLN A 92 24.36 5.24 -3.92
C GLN A 92 22.82 5.16 -3.95
N PHE A 93 22.19 5.56 -5.05
CA PHE A 93 20.74 5.52 -5.24
C PHE A 93 20.18 4.13 -5.59
N MET A 94 21.00 3.08 -5.54
CA MET A 94 20.59 1.70 -5.86
C MET A 94 20.56 0.81 -4.61
N VAL A 95 19.64 -0.14 -4.58
CA VAL A 95 19.62 -1.25 -3.62
C VAL A 95 19.75 -2.56 -4.39
N ILE A 96 20.81 -3.31 -4.11
CA ILE A 96 21.09 -4.62 -4.70
C ILE A 96 20.58 -5.67 -3.72
N VAL A 97 19.72 -6.56 -4.21
CA VAL A 97 19.13 -7.62 -3.40
C VAL A 97 19.48 -8.97 -4.02
N LEU A 98 20.11 -9.83 -3.22
CA LEU A 98 20.39 -11.22 -3.55
C LEU A 98 19.27 -12.09 -2.96
N THR A 99 18.77 -13.01 -3.75
CA THR A 99 17.74 -13.97 -3.37
C THR A 99 18.22 -15.42 -3.53
N GLU A 100 17.40 -16.36 -3.05
CA GLU A 100 17.43 -17.75 -3.49
C GLU A 100 17.23 -17.84 -5.01
N ARG A 101 17.63 -18.98 -5.58
CA ARG A 101 17.57 -19.20 -7.02
C ARG A 101 16.12 -19.10 -7.53
N ASN A 102 15.91 -18.29 -8.57
CA ASN A 102 14.59 -17.95 -9.13
C ASN A 102 13.66 -17.16 -8.18
N GLY A 103 14.19 -16.60 -7.09
CA GLY A 103 13.42 -15.81 -6.12
C GLY A 103 13.26 -14.34 -6.50
N ALA A 104 14.09 -13.82 -7.40
CA ALA A 104 14.14 -12.39 -7.74
C ALA A 104 12.81 -11.89 -8.33
N ASP A 105 12.24 -12.61 -9.29
CA ASP A 105 10.94 -12.27 -9.90
C ASP A 105 9.79 -12.34 -8.88
N VAL A 106 9.84 -13.28 -7.94
CA VAL A 106 8.80 -13.42 -6.91
C VAL A 106 8.72 -12.17 -6.04
N VAL A 107 9.87 -11.65 -5.61
CA VAL A 107 9.94 -10.47 -4.74
C VAL A 107 9.61 -9.20 -5.52
N THR A 108 10.18 -9.04 -6.71
CA THR A 108 10.01 -7.81 -7.51
C THR A 108 8.58 -7.61 -7.98
N ASN A 109 7.84 -8.67 -8.36
CA ASN A 109 6.43 -8.55 -8.73
C ASN A 109 5.58 -7.93 -7.60
N TRP A 110 5.77 -8.37 -6.35
CA TRP A 110 5.04 -7.77 -5.22
C TRP A 110 5.53 -6.35 -4.92
N LEU A 111 6.82 -6.08 -5.07
CA LEU A 111 7.39 -4.76 -4.84
C LEU A 111 6.81 -3.72 -5.82
N ASP A 112 6.71 -4.10 -7.10
CA ASP A 112 6.14 -3.27 -8.16
C ASP A 112 4.63 -3.04 -7.94
N GLU A 113 3.91 -4.05 -7.46
CA GLU A 113 2.49 -3.90 -7.10
C GLU A 113 2.25 -2.96 -5.91
N VAL A 114 3.15 -2.94 -4.93
CA VAL A 114 3.05 -2.02 -3.79
C VAL A 114 3.36 -0.57 -4.21
N ALA A 115 4.19 -0.38 -5.24
CA ALA A 115 4.45 0.90 -5.89
C ALA A 115 4.92 2.01 -4.92
N TYR A 116 6.02 1.75 -4.20
CA TYR A 116 6.61 2.73 -3.27
C TYR A 116 7.07 4.02 -4.00
N PRO A 117 6.69 5.21 -3.51
CA PRO A 117 7.00 6.48 -4.18
C PRO A 117 8.50 6.81 -4.27
N GLU A 118 9.30 6.31 -3.34
CA GLU A 118 10.76 6.42 -3.30
C GLU A 118 11.46 5.52 -4.35
N VAL A 119 10.76 4.52 -4.90
CA VAL A 119 11.29 3.62 -5.94
C VAL A 119 10.95 4.18 -7.32
N VAL A 120 11.99 4.36 -8.15
CA VAL A 120 11.89 4.76 -9.56
C VAL A 120 11.60 3.55 -10.44
N GLY A 121 12.20 2.40 -10.12
CA GLY A 121 11.97 1.16 -10.83
C GLY A 121 12.82 0.00 -10.29
N THR A 122 12.54 -1.19 -10.81
CA THR A 122 13.23 -2.43 -10.47
C THR A 122 13.81 -3.08 -11.74
N MET A 123 14.86 -3.87 -11.59
CA MET A 123 15.41 -4.71 -12.65
C MET A 123 15.80 -6.06 -12.06
N ALA A 124 15.10 -7.12 -12.48
CA ALA A 124 15.31 -8.48 -11.99
C ALA A 124 16.19 -9.30 -12.94
N GLY A 125 17.15 -10.01 -12.36
CA GLY A 125 17.77 -11.19 -12.93
C GLY A 125 17.15 -12.46 -12.33
N VAL A 126 17.91 -13.57 -12.28
CA VAL A 126 17.39 -14.85 -11.78
C VAL A 126 17.37 -14.93 -10.26
N ASP A 127 18.48 -14.56 -9.62
CA ASP A 127 18.70 -14.64 -8.17
C ASP A 127 19.15 -13.30 -7.58
N THR A 128 19.14 -12.25 -8.39
CA THR A 128 19.56 -10.91 -8.00
C THR A 128 18.65 -9.91 -8.67
N PHE A 129 18.23 -8.88 -7.94
CA PHE A 129 17.54 -7.75 -8.52
C PHE A 129 18.07 -6.43 -7.96
N ILE A 130 17.85 -5.37 -8.72
CA ILE A 130 18.26 -4.00 -8.38
C ILE A 130 17.00 -3.16 -8.25
N ILE A 131 16.94 -2.36 -7.18
CA ILE A 131 15.94 -1.32 -6.99
C ILE A 131 16.65 0.02 -7.18
N ILE A 132 16.08 0.89 -8.01
CA ILE A 132 16.57 2.24 -8.26
C ILE A 132 15.68 3.21 -7.49
N CYS A 133 16.25 3.98 -6.57
CA CYS A 133 15.56 5.02 -5.81
C CYS A 133 15.88 6.42 -6.35
N ARG A 134 15.14 7.46 -5.92
CA ARG A 134 15.37 8.83 -6.43
C ARG A 134 16.61 9.50 -5.85
N SER A 135 17.14 8.99 -4.74
CA SER A 135 18.36 9.49 -4.08
C SER A 135 19.06 8.40 -3.27
N GLU A 136 20.31 8.65 -2.90
CA GLU A 136 21.08 7.79 -2.01
C GLU A 136 20.45 7.66 -0.62
N GLU A 137 19.93 8.76 -0.06
CA GLU A 137 19.23 8.73 1.23
C GLU A 137 17.97 7.86 1.19
N GLU A 138 17.20 7.93 0.10
CA GLU A 138 16.02 7.09 -0.09
C GLU A 138 16.40 5.62 -0.25
N ALA A 139 17.46 5.31 -1.00
CA ALA A 139 17.96 3.95 -1.13
C ALA A 139 18.39 3.37 0.23
N GLN A 140 19.08 4.16 1.06
CA GLN A 140 19.49 3.73 2.40
C GLN A 140 18.27 3.46 3.30
N ARG A 141 17.30 4.38 3.34
CA ARG A 141 16.06 4.20 4.10
C ARG A 141 15.25 2.99 3.61
N PHE A 142 15.22 2.77 2.30
CA PHE A 142 14.50 1.66 1.70
C PHE A 142 15.17 0.33 2.00
N ALA A 143 16.50 0.26 1.95
CA ALA A 143 17.26 -0.92 2.37
C ALA A 143 16.96 -1.30 3.83
N GLU A 144 16.96 -0.32 4.75
CA GLU A 144 16.59 -0.54 6.15
C GLU A 144 15.14 -1.02 6.32
N LYS A 145 14.22 -0.53 5.49
CA LYS A 145 12.83 -0.99 5.46
C LYS A 145 12.73 -2.45 5.04
N LEU A 146 13.45 -2.85 3.98
CA LEU A 146 13.47 -4.23 3.51
C LEU A 146 14.14 -5.17 4.53
N GLU A 147 15.17 -4.71 5.23
CA GLU A 147 15.80 -5.47 6.31
C GLU A 147 14.79 -5.78 7.44
N LYS A 148 14.00 -4.79 7.86
CA LYS A 148 12.90 -4.99 8.82
C LYS A 148 11.76 -5.87 8.31
N MET A 149 11.66 -6.08 6.99
CA MET A 149 10.72 -7.04 6.42
C MET A 149 11.26 -8.47 6.46
N ARG A 150 12.58 -8.62 6.41
CA ARG A 150 13.29 -9.91 6.47
C ARG A 150 13.31 -10.51 7.87
N GLU A 151 13.34 -9.68 8.91
CA GLU A 151 13.03 -10.05 10.30
C GLU A 151 11.57 -10.49 10.43
#